data_AF-A0A371QNR0-F1
#
_entry.id   AF-A0A371QNR0-F1
#
_cell.length_a   1.000
_cell.length_b   1.000
_cell.length_c   1.000
_cell.angle_alpha   90.00
_cell.angle_beta   90.00
_cell.angle_gamma   90.00
#
_symmetry.space_group_name_H-M   'P 1'
#
loop_
_entity.id
_entity.type
_entity.pdbx_description
1 polymer ?
#
loop_
_entity_poly.entity_id
_entity_poly.type
_entity_poly.pdbx_seq_one_letter_code
_entity_poly.pdbx_strand_id
1 'polypeptide(L)' 'MNEEIRLTKDIHNFALGKMDWKNSIELLGRVSKSEVWIDYLLMEMELYEYVNQRNRVAEDREHSSRNVES' A
#
# COMPACT_ATOMS: atom_id res chain seq x y z
N MET A 1 -10.66 -18.60 10.68
CA MET A 1 -9.75 -17.70 9.94
C MET A 1 -8.62 -17.35 10.89
N ASN A 2 -7.38 -17.71 10.56
CA ASN A 2 -6.21 -17.50 11.42
C ASN A 2 -5.97 -15.99 11.63
N GLU A 3 -5.49 -15.61 12.81
CA GLU A 3 -5.23 -14.22 13.20
C GLU A 3 -4.18 -13.56 12.29
N GLU A 4 -3.19 -14.33 11.84
CA GLU A 4 -2.17 -13.88 10.89
C GLU A 4 -2.75 -13.51 9.51
N ILE A 5 -3.75 -14.26 9.04
CA ILE A 5 -4.44 -13.99 7.76
C ILE A 5 -5.25 -12.68 7.86
N ARG A 6 -5.83 -12.40 9.03
CA ARG A 6 -6.51 -11.12 9.26
C ARG A 6 -5.51 -9.98 9.26
N LEU A 7 -4.40 -10.13 9.99
CA LEU A 7 -3.40 -9.08 10.14
C LEU A 7 -2.72 -8.72 8.81
N THR A 8 -2.37 -9.71 7.98
CA THR A 8 -1.86 -9.48 6.62
C THR A 8 -2.84 -8.68 5.76
N LYS A 9 -4.12 -9.03 5.78
CA LYS A 9 -5.17 -8.29 5.05
C LYS A 9 -5.33 -6.85 5.57
N ASP A 10 -5.26 -6.67 6.88
CA ASP A 10 -5.37 -5.36 7.51
C ASP A 10 -4.20 -4.46 7.11
N ILE A 11 -2.97 -4.97 7.13
CA ILE A 11 -1.76 -4.27 6.66
C ILE A 11 -1.88 -3.89 5.19
N HIS A 12 -2.34 -4.81 4.34
CA HIS A 12 -2.56 -4.53 2.93
C HIS A 12 -3.58 -3.39 2.71
N ASN A 13 -4.71 -3.42 3.41
CA ASN A 13 -5.72 -2.36 3.32
C ASN A 13 -5.20 -1.01 3.85
N PHE A 14 -4.37 -1.03 4.89
CA PHE A 14 -3.70 0.15 5.41
C PHE A 14 -2.75 0.76 4.38
N ALA A 15 -1.87 -0.04 3.77
CA ALA A 15 -0.93 0.43 2.74
C ALA A 15 -1.65 1.03 1.53
N LEU A 16 -2.80 0.47 1.13
CA LEU A 16 -3.64 1.00 0.05
C LEU A 16 -4.45 2.26 0.44
N GLY A 17 -4.39 2.72 1.69
CA GLY A 17 -5.21 3.85 2.18
C GLY A 17 -6.72 3.53 2.24
N LYS A 18 -7.10 2.25 2.27
CA LYS A 18 -8.49 1.77 2.33
C LYS A 18 -9.01 1.56 3.75
N MET A 19 -8.19 1.88 4.76
CA MET A 19 -8.50 1.75 6.17
C MET A 19 -8.78 3.12 6.77
N ASP A 20 -9.81 3.25 7.59
CA ASP A 20 -10.06 4.50 8.30
C ASP A 20 -9.00 4.79 9.36
N TRP A 21 -8.96 6.05 9.82
CA TRP A 21 -7.99 6.54 10.79
C TRP A 21 -7.98 5.76 12.11
N LYS A 22 -9.14 5.37 12.63
CA LYS A 22 -9.23 4.71 13.93
C LYS A 22 -8.65 3.30 13.85
N ASN A 23 -9.04 2.54 12.83
CA ASN A 23 -8.53 1.21 12.56
C ASN A 23 -7.03 1.23 12.22
N SER A 24 -6.58 2.29 11.53
CA SER A 24 -5.16 2.51 11.24
C SER A 24 -4.31 2.62 12.52
N ILE A 25 -4.74 3.41 13.50
CA ILE A 25 -4.02 3.52 14.78
C ILE A 25 -4.01 2.17 15.52
N GLU A 26 -5.15 1.49 15.56
CA GLU A 26 -5.27 0.20 16.24
C GLU A 26 -4.33 -0.84 15.62
N LEU A 27 -4.28 -0.89 14.28
CA LEU A 27 -3.35 -1.73 13.54
C LEU A 27 -1.90 -1.43 13.89
N LEU A 28 -1.50 -0.15 13.87
CA LEU A 28 -0.12 0.25 14.19
C LEU A 28 0.25 -0.15 15.63
N GLY A 29 -0.66 -0.05 16.58
CA GLY A 29 -0.43 -0.52 17.97
C GLY A 29 -0.29 -2.04 18.11
N ARG A 30 -0.85 -2.82 17.16
CA ARG A 30 -0.64 -4.28 17.09
C ARG A 30 0.69 -4.61 16.40
N VAL A 31 0.95 -3.97 15.26
CA VAL A 31 2.17 -4.16 14.46
C VAL A 31 3.42 -3.78 15.24
N SER A 32 3.40 -2.68 15.99
CA SER A 32 4.57 -2.18 16.73
C SER A 32 5.11 -3.12 17.81
N LYS A 33 4.40 -4.22 18.11
CA LYS A 33 4.79 -5.21 19.13
C LYS A 33 5.65 -6.34 18.55
N SER A 34 5.91 -6.36 17.25
CA SER A 34 6.63 -7.45 16.59
C SER A 34 7.42 -6.93 15.39
N GLU A 35 8.74 -7.15 15.43
CA GLU A 35 9.67 -6.76 14.36
C GLU A 35 9.26 -7.38 13.01
N VAL A 36 8.85 -8.64 12.99
CA VAL A 36 8.36 -9.34 11.78
C VAL A 36 7.18 -8.60 11.14
N TRP A 37 6.24 -8.11 11.94
CA TRP A 37 5.09 -7.37 11.41
C TRP A 37 5.44 -5.95 10.99
N ILE A 38 6.44 -5.33 11.63
CA ILE A 38 6.99 -4.04 11.20
C ILE A 38 7.63 -4.20 9.82
N ASP A 39 8.48 -5.19 9.63
CA ASP A 39 9.14 -5.47 8.35
C ASP A 39 8.10 -5.76 7.25
N TYR A 40 7.08 -6.54 7.57
CA TYR A 40 6.00 -6.83 6.62
C TYR A 40 5.22 -5.57 6.22
N LEU A 41 4.92 -4.68 7.17
CA LEU A 41 4.28 -3.39 6.87
C LEU A 41 5.16 -2.52 5.95
N LEU A 42 6.46 -2.43 6.23
CA LEU A 42 7.39 -1.65 5.42
C LEU A 42 7.45 -2.19 3.98
N MET A 43 7.53 -3.51 3.81
CA MET A 43 7.51 -4.16 2.49
C MET A 43 6.22 -3.84 1.71
N GLU A 44 5.05 -3.90 2.33
CA GLU A 44 3.77 -3.59 1.66
C GLU A 44 3.69 -2.11 1.25
N MET A 45 4.23 -1.20 2.07
CA MET A 45 4.30 0.23 1.74
C MET A 45 5.24 0.50 0.57
N GLU A 46 6.42 -0.12 0.55
CA GLU A 46 7.37 -0.03 -0.58
C GLU A 46 6.75 -0.57 -1.88
N LEU A 47 6.05 -1.70 -1.81
CA LEU A 47 5.36 -2.29 -2.96
C LEU A 47 4.29 -1.32 -3.51
N TYR A 48 3.51 -0.71 -2.62
CA TYR A 48 2.51 0.26 -3.02
C TYR A 48 3.13 1.48 -3.72
N GLU A 49 4.21 2.04 -3.18
CA GLU A 49 4.92 3.16 -3.80
C GLU A 49 5.48 2.79 -5.16
N TYR A 50 6.10 1.60 -5.29
CA TYR A 50 6.63 1.11 -6.54
C TYR A 50 5.55 0.99 -7.64
N VAL A 51 4.39 0.41 -7.29
CA VAL A 51 3.27 0.27 -8.21
C VAL A 51 2.70 1.63 -8.59
N ASN A 52 2.55 2.55 -7.63
CA ASN A 52 2.01 3.88 -7.87
C ASN A 52 2.94 4.72 -8.76
N GLN A 53 4.26 4.64 -8.55
CA GLN A 53 5.24 5.30 -9.42
C GLN A 53 5.17 4.78 -10.86
N ARG A 54 5.05 3.46 -11.04
CA ARG A 54 4.88 2.86 -12.38
C ARG A 54 3.62 3.33 -13.08
N ASN A 55 2.50 3.42 -12.36
CA ASN A 55 1.23 3.85 -12.94
C ASN A 55 1.31 5.31 -13.42
N ARG A 56 1.90 6.21 -12.61
CA ARG A 56 2.11 7.62 -13.01
C ARG A 56 2.97 7.75 -14.27
N VAL A 57 4.05 6.97 -14.37
CA VAL A 57 4.91 6.96 -15.56
C VAL A 57 4.18 6.42 -16.80
N ALA A 58 3.26 5.49 -16.63
CA ALA A 58 2.43 4.98 -17.74
C ALA A 58 1.42 6.04 -18.23
N GLU A 59 0.75 6.73 -17.30
CA GLU A 59 -0.21 7.80 -17.59
C GLU A 59 0.45 8.96 -18.36
N ASP A 60 1.67 9.37 -17.96
CA ASP A 60 2.42 10.44 -18.63
C ASP A 60 2.80 10.09 -20.09
N ARG A 61 3.06 8.81 -20.37
CA ARG A 61 3.36 8.32 -21.73
C ARG A 61 2.14 8.31 -22.64
N GLU A 62 0.98 7.93 -22.11
CA GLU A 62 -0.28 7.97 -22.87
C GLU A 62 -0.69 9.41 -23.22
N HIS A 63 -0.55 10.34 -22.27
CA HIS A 63 -0.84 11.75 -22.51
C HIS A 63 0.12 12.40 -23.52
N SER A 64 1.40 12.05 -23.48
CA SER A 64 2.38 12.55 -24.46
C SER A 64 2.12 12.03 -25.88
N SER A 65 1.65 10.79 -26.01
CA SER A 65 1.37 10.17 -27.32
C SER A 65 0.14 10.77 -28.00
N ARG A 66 -0.90 11.13 -27.23
CA ARG A 66 -2.13 11.75 -27.76
C ARG A 66 -1.95 13.17 -28.31
N ASN A 67 -0.95 13.91 -27.82
CA ASN A 67 -0.69 15.28 -28.27
C ASN A 67 0.14 15.37 -29.56
N VAL A 68 0.73 14.26 -30.03
CA VAL A 68 1.51 14.22 -31.28
C VAL A 68 0.63 13.87 -32.49
N GLU A 69 -0.56 13.31 -32.26
CA GLU A 69 -1.50 12.89 -33.31
C GLU A 69 -2.62 13.91 -33.60
N SER A 70 -2.60 15.11 -32.99
CA SER A 70 -3.53 16.23 -33.25
C SER A 70 -2.83 17.42 -33.90
#